data_AF-A0A6G1REC4-F1
#
_entry.id   AF-A0A6G1REC4-F1
#
_cell.length_a   1.000
_cell.length_b   1.000
_cell.length_c   1.000
_cell.angle_alpha   90.00
_cell.angle_beta   90.00
_cell.angle_gamma   90.00
#
_symmetry.space_group_name_H-M   'P 1'
#
loop_
_entity.id
_entity.type
_entity.pdbx_description
1 polymer ?
#
loop_
_entity_poly.entity_id
_entity_poly.type
_entity_poly.pdbx_seq_one_letter_code
_entity_poly.pdbx_strand_id
1 'polypeptide(L)'
;MGNRHKFTGKKVTEEILSDNRYLLLILMDAERAWSYAMQLKQEANTEPRKRFHLLSRLRKAVKHAEELERLCESNRVDAKTKLEAQAYMAYLTGMLRFEHQEWKAAMEAFNKCKTIYEKLANAFTEEQAVLYNQRVEEISPNIRYCAYNIGDQSAMNELMQMRLRSGGTEGLLAEKLEALITQTRAKQAATMSEVEWRGRTVPVKIDKVRIFLLGLADNEAAIAQAENEETKERLFESLLSECRDAIQAVREDLKPDQKQREHSLENDSGKVSNIQYLHSYLTYIKLSTAIKRNESMAQSLQKALLQQQRSEEDGKRMPRPQDLIRLYDIILQNLVELTQLPGLEEDKNFQKEIGMKTLVYKAYRSCLMSRI
;
A
#
# COMPACT_ATOMS: atom_id res chain seq x y z
N MET A 1 -36.00 31.25 -4.61
CA MET A 1 -37.34 30.75 -4.92
C MET A 1 -37.65 31.25 -6.32
N GLY A 2 -37.56 30.36 -7.30
CA GLY A 2 -38.08 30.65 -8.63
C GLY A 2 -39.61 30.70 -8.54
N ASN A 3 -40.24 31.56 -9.33
CA ASN A 3 -41.68 31.53 -9.45
C ASN A 3 -42.07 30.34 -10.33
N ARG A 4 -43.24 29.72 -10.11
CA ARG A 4 -43.63 28.44 -10.76
C ARG A 4 -43.53 28.46 -12.30
N HIS A 5 -43.55 29.64 -12.90
CA HIS A 5 -43.50 29.86 -14.35
C HIS A 5 -42.20 30.52 -14.87
N LYS A 6 -41.30 30.96 -13.98
CA LYS A 6 -40.05 31.66 -14.37
C LYS A 6 -38.90 31.33 -13.42
N PHE A 7 -37.79 30.87 -13.98
CA PHE A 7 -36.54 30.74 -13.27
C PHE A 7 -35.89 32.12 -13.10
N THR A 8 -35.65 32.51 -11.84
CA THR A 8 -34.81 33.65 -11.49
C THR A 8 -33.59 33.13 -10.75
N GLY A 9 -32.41 33.33 -11.35
CA GLY A 9 -31.15 32.99 -10.71
C GLY A 9 -30.95 33.89 -9.50
N LYS A 10 -30.93 33.32 -8.29
CA LYS A 10 -30.51 34.05 -7.09
C LYS A 10 -29.00 34.23 -7.14
N LYS A 11 -28.54 35.46 -7.33
CA LYS A 11 -27.14 35.82 -7.11
C LYS A 11 -26.96 36.16 -5.64
N VAL A 12 -26.02 35.51 -4.97
CA VAL A 12 -25.61 35.91 -3.63
C VAL A 12 -24.68 37.11 -3.80
N THR A 13 -25.05 38.25 -3.22
CA THR A 13 -24.27 39.49 -3.26
C THR A 13 -23.67 39.77 -1.89
N GLU A 14 -22.60 40.58 -1.86
CA GLU A 14 -21.84 40.89 -0.63
C GLU A 14 -22.70 41.50 0.48
N GLU A 15 -23.76 42.23 0.12
CA GLU A 15 -24.68 42.88 1.06
C GLU A 15 -25.44 41.89 1.94
N ILE A 16 -25.66 40.67 1.44
CA ILE A 16 -26.44 39.59 2.07
C ILE A 16 -25.55 38.72 2.99
N LEU A 17 -24.21 38.89 2.94
CA LEU A 17 -23.22 38.12 3.70
C LEU A 17 -23.20 38.41 5.21
N SER A 18 -24.20 39.10 5.76
CA SER A 18 -24.35 39.24 7.22
C SER A 18 -24.71 37.93 7.91
N ASP A 19 -25.26 36.95 7.17
CA ASP A 19 -25.56 35.61 7.66
C ASP A 19 -24.67 34.57 6.94
N ASN A 20 -23.85 33.86 7.71
CA ASN A 20 -22.92 32.83 7.23
C ASN A 20 -23.63 31.69 6.46
N ARG A 21 -24.94 31.52 6.65
CA ARG A 21 -25.76 30.53 5.93
C ARG A 21 -25.77 30.73 4.41
N TYR A 22 -25.55 31.96 3.93
CA TYR A 22 -25.47 32.22 2.49
C TYR A 22 -24.18 31.67 1.86
N LEU A 23 -23.07 31.66 2.59
CA LEU A 23 -21.84 30.99 2.16
C LEU A 23 -22.05 29.47 2.10
N LEU A 24 -22.74 28.91 3.10
CA LEU A 24 -23.08 27.49 3.13
C LEU A 24 -23.93 27.08 1.92
N LEU A 25 -24.85 27.92 1.47
CA LEU A 25 -25.67 27.64 0.27
C LEU A 25 -24.80 27.42 -0.98
N ILE A 26 -23.78 28.26 -1.19
CA ILE A 26 -22.87 28.13 -2.33
C ILE A 26 -21.95 26.92 -2.16
N LEU A 27 -21.49 26.66 -0.93
CA LEU A 27 -20.73 25.44 -0.63
C LEU A 27 -21.52 24.18 -0.96
N MET A 28 -22.81 24.11 -0.61
CA MET A 28 -23.67 22.97 -0.95
C MET A 28 -23.86 22.81 -2.47
N ASP A 29 -23.83 23.90 -3.24
CA ASP A 29 -23.86 23.83 -4.71
C ASP A 29 -22.57 23.25 -5.29
N ALA A 30 -21.41 23.61 -4.72
CA ALA A 30 -20.11 23.05 -5.08
C ALA A 30 -20.04 21.55 -4.72
N GLU A 31 -20.39 21.20 -3.48
CA GLU A 31 -20.38 19.82 -2.97
C GLU A 31 -21.31 18.91 -3.75
N ARG A 32 -22.51 19.39 -4.12
CA ARG A 32 -23.42 18.64 -4.98
C ARG A 32 -22.82 18.35 -6.36
N ALA A 33 -22.12 19.32 -6.96
CA ALA A 33 -21.47 19.11 -8.24
C ALA A 33 -20.27 18.16 -8.12
N TRP A 34 -19.48 18.28 -7.05
CA TRP A 34 -18.35 17.41 -6.76
C TRP A 34 -18.79 15.97 -6.48
N SER A 35 -19.78 15.76 -5.62
CA SER A 35 -20.34 14.44 -5.30
C SER A 35 -20.85 13.73 -6.57
N TYR A 36 -21.56 14.45 -7.44
CA TYR A 36 -22.01 13.89 -8.71
C TYR A 36 -20.82 13.52 -9.62
N ALA A 37 -19.74 14.30 -9.62
CA ALA A 37 -18.53 13.93 -10.34
C ALA A 37 -17.87 12.67 -9.77
N MET A 38 -17.86 12.48 -8.45
CA MET A 38 -17.31 11.28 -7.80
C MET A 38 -18.15 10.03 -8.11
N GLN A 39 -19.49 10.15 -8.12
CA GLN A 39 -20.36 9.07 -8.58
C GLN A 39 -20.05 8.68 -10.04
N LEU A 40 -19.96 9.67 -10.94
CA LEU A 40 -19.64 9.43 -12.34
C LEU A 40 -18.24 8.85 -12.54
N LYS A 41 -17.32 9.09 -11.60
CA LYS A 41 -15.97 8.51 -11.62
C LYS A 41 -16.01 7.00 -11.42
N GLN A 42 -16.87 6.52 -10.54
CA GLN A 42 -17.09 5.09 -10.33
C GLN A 42 -17.81 4.46 -11.54
N GLU A 43 -18.87 5.11 -12.04
CA GLU A 43 -19.59 4.65 -13.24
C GLU A 43 -18.71 4.61 -14.50
N ALA A 44 -17.70 5.48 -14.59
CA ALA A 44 -16.79 5.54 -15.73
C ALA A 44 -15.89 4.29 -15.89
N ASN A 45 -15.82 3.42 -14.88
CA ASN A 45 -15.10 2.16 -14.96
C ASN A 45 -15.75 1.18 -15.93
N THR A 46 -17.08 1.16 -15.97
CA THR A 46 -17.86 0.33 -16.90
C THR A 46 -18.25 1.13 -18.15
N GLU A 47 -18.47 2.44 -18.02
CA GLU A 47 -18.87 3.32 -19.12
C GLU A 47 -17.90 4.51 -19.33
N PRO A 48 -16.82 4.35 -20.12
CA PRO A 48 -15.78 5.38 -20.27
C PRO A 48 -16.30 6.75 -20.75
N ARG A 49 -17.42 6.78 -21.49
CA ARG A 49 -18.04 8.03 -21.98
C ARG A 49 -18.52 8.94 -20.85
N LYS A 50 -18.81 8.41 -19.66
CA LYS A 50 -19.20 9.19 -18.47
C LYS A 50 -18.10 10.16 -18.01
N ARG A 51 -16.83 9.94 -18.39
CA ARG A 51 -15.72 10.85 -18.11
C ARG A 51 -15.96 12.28 -18.61
N PHE A 52 -16.61 12.46 -19.76
CA PHE A 52 -16.94 13.80 -20.27
C PHE A 52 -17.90 14.54 -19.34
N HIS A 53 -18.90 13.84 -18.81
CA HIS A 53 -19.87 14.41 -17.87
C HIS A 53 -19.22 14.71 -16.52
N LEU A 54 -18.35 13.81 -16.03
CA LEU A 54 -17.54 14.03 -14.84
C LEU A 54 -16.77 15.34 -14.91
N LEU A 55 -16.04 15.59 -16.01
CA LEU A 55 -15.26 16.82 -16.19
C LEU A 55 -16.15 18.07 -16.18
N SER A 56 -17.33 17.99 -16.80
CA SER A 56 -18.31 19.09 -16.78
C SER A 56 -18.80 19.40 -15.36
N ARG A 57 -19.04 18.36 -14.53
CA ARG A 57 -19.44 18.51 -13.13
C ARG A 57 -18.32 19.08 -12.26
N LEU A 58 -17.09 18.61 -12.40
CA LEU A 58 -15.94 19.17 -11.68
C LEU A 58 -15.70 20.64 -12.06
N ARG A 59 -15.80 20.99 -13.34
CA ARG A 59 -15.69 22.39 -13.78
C ARG A 59 -16.77 23.28 -13.16
N LYS A 60 -17.99 22.74 -13.00
CA LYS A 60 -19.07 23.45 -12.31
C LYS A 60 -18.78 23.61 -10.81
N ALA A 61 -18.23 22.58 -10.15
CA ALA A 61 -17.82 22.67 -8.75
C ALA A 61 -16.75 23.75 -8.53
N VAL A 62 -15.73 23.80 -9.40
CA VAL A 62 -14.69 24.85 -9.37
C VAL A 62 -15.31 26.24 -9.50
N LYS A 63 -16.24 26.45 -10.44
CA LYS A 63 -16.93 27.74 -10.58
C LYS A 63 -17.69 28.18 -9.33
N HIS A 64 -18.33 27.24 -8.63
CA HIS A 64 -19.01 27.54 -7.37
C HIS A 64 -18.00 27.86 -6.25
N ALA A 65 -16.85 27.19 -6.23
CA ALA A 65 -15.78 27.49 -5.28
C ALA A 65 -15.07 28.83 -5.55
N GLU A 66 -14.87 29.20 -6.83
CA GLU A 66 -14.39 30.53 -7.23
C GLU A 66 -15.37 31.62 -6.80
N GLU A 67 -16.67 31.39 -6.97
CA GLU A 67 -17.71 32.31 -6.48
C GLU A 67 -17.70 32.42 -4.95
N LEU A 68 -17.52 31.31 -4.25
CA LEU A 68 -17.42 31.27 -2.79
C LEU A 68 -16.19 32.04 -2.29
N GLU A 69 -15.02 31.81 -2.87
CA GLU A 69 -13.77 32.52 -2.53
C GLU A 69 -13.94 34.03 -2.72
N ARG A 70 -14.50 34.46 -3.86
CA ARG A 70 -14.76 35.88 -4.13
C ARG A 70 -15.71 36.49 -3.10
N LEU A 71 -16.74 35.77 -2.65
CA LEU A 71 -17.63 36.25 -1.59
C LEU A 71 -16.90 36.35 -0.24
N CYS A 72 -15.99 35.42 0.03
CA CYS A 72 -15.16 35.43 1.24
C CYS A 72 -14.13 36.57 1.25
N GLU A 73 -13.76 37.18 0.13
CA GLU A 73 -12.86 38.34 0.10
C GLU A 73 -13.42 39.55 0.87
N SER A 74 -14.74 39.62 1.05
CA SER A 74 -15.43 40.67 1.81
C SER A 74 -14.84 40.92 3.21
N ASN A 75 -14.90 42.17 3.66
CA ASN A 75 -14.44 42.57 5.01
C ASN A 75 -15.29 41.99 6.15
N ARG A 76 -16.44 41.38 5.83
CA ARG A 76 -17.35 40.75 6.80
C ARG A 76 -16.94 39.32 7.17
N VAL A 77 -16.00 38.73 6.44
CA VAL A 77 -15.56 37.35 6.63
C VAL A 77 -14.21 37.35 7.32
N ASP A 78 -14.04 36.46 8.29
CA ASP A 78 -12.83 36.29 9.07
C ASP A 78 -11.69 35.65 8.25
N ALA A 79 -10.44 35.89 8.66
CA ALA A 79 -9.27 35.45 7.92
C ALA A 79 -9.18 33.91 7.77
N LYS A 80 -9.73 33.14 8.73
CA LYS A 80 -9.75 31.68 8.67
C LYS A 80 -10.65 31.21 7.52
N THR A 81 -11.90 31.69 7.46
CA THR A 81 -12.83 31.32 6.39
C THR A 81 -12.32 31.72 5.00
N LYS A 82 -11.56 32.84 4.88
CA LYS A 82 -10.89 33.22 3.63
C LYS A 82 -9.88 32.17 3.18
N LEU A 83 -9.00 31.74 4.08
CA LEU A 83 -8.00 30.72 3.79
C LEU A 83 -8.63 29.34 3.50
N GLU A 84 -9.70 28.96 4.22
CA GLU A 84 -10.44 27.72 3.94
C GLU A 84 -11.08 27.73 2.55
N ALA A 85 -11.69 28.85 2.14
CA ALA A 85 -12.25 28.98 0.79
C ALA A 85 -11.16 28.91 -0.29
N GLN A 86 -10.01 29.55 -0.08
CA GLN A 86 -8.86 29.48 -0.99
C GLN A 86 -8.30 28.06 -1.11
N ALA A 87 -8.18 27.33 0.00
CA ALA A 87 -7.72 25.94 0.00
C ALA A 87 -8.72 25.02 -0.71
N TYR A 88 -10.02 25.22 -0.47
CA TYR A 88 -11.08 24.45 -1.11
C TYR A 88 -11.15 24.67 -2.64
N MET A 89 -11.03 25.92 -3.09
CA MET A 89 -10.92 26.23 -4.52
C MET A 89 -9.69 25.58 -5.15
N ALA A 90 -8.53 25.66 -4.49
CA ALA A 90 -7.29 25.04 -4.94
C ALA A 90 -7.41 23.51 -5.02
N TYR A 91 -8.07 22.87 -4.05
CA TYR A 91 -8.37 21.44 -4.04
C TYR A 91 -9.21 21.02 -5.26
N LEU A 92 -10.36 21.67 -5.50
CA LEU A 92 -11.24 21.33 -6.60
C LEU A 92 -10.58 21.59 -7.96
N THR A 93 -9.79 22.65 -8.06
CA THR A 93 -8.99 22.96 -9.25
C THR A 93 -7.95 21.87 -9.51
N GLY A 94 -7.26 21.43 -8.47
CA GLY A 94 -6.32 20.30 -8.53
C GLY A 94 -7.01 19.04 -9.03
N MET A 95 -8.19 18.69 -8.49
CA MET A 95 -8.97 17.53 -8.91
C MET A 95 -9.42 17.60 -10.38
N LEU A 96 -9.87 18.77 -10.85
CA LEU A 96 -10.24 18.96 -12.25
C LEU A 96 -9.04 18.76 -13.17
N ARG A 97 -7.90 19.42 -12.88
CA ARG A 97 -6.68 19.33 -13.69
C ARG A 97 -6.08 17.92 -13.67
N PHE A 98 -6.17 17.24 -12.52
CA PHE A 98 -5.75 15.86 -12.36
C PHE A 98 -6.55 14.91 -13.28
N GLU A 99 -7.88 15.07 -13.34
CA GLU A 99 -8.72 14.27 -14.25
C GLU A 99 -8.51 14.63 -15.73
N HIS A 100 -8.06 15.85 -16.02
CA HIS A 100 -7.58 16.30 -17.33
C HIS A 100 -6.17 15.79 -17.68
N GLN A 101 -5.47 15.13 -16.75
CA GLN A 101 -4.07 14.66 -16.90
C GLN A 101 -3.05 15.80 -17.08
N GLU A 102 -3.40 17.01 -16.65
CA GLU A 102 -2.49 18.17 -16.63
C GLU A 102 -1.62 18.13 -15.36
N TRP A 103 -0.68 17.19 -15.30
CA TRP A 103 0.06 16.85 -14.06
C TRP A 103 0.75 18.04 -13.40
N LYS A 104 1.39 18.91 -14.18
CA LYS A 104 2.11 20.08 -13.66
C LYS A 104 1.16 21.08 -12.98
N ALA A 105 0.06 21.41 -13.65
CA ALA A 105 -0.89 22.38 -13.13
C ALA A 105 -1.76 21.78 -12.00
N ALA A 106 -2.03 20.48 -12.03
CA ALA A 106 -2.66 19.76 -10.92
C ALA A 106 -1.78 19.78 -9.66
N MET A 107 -0.48 19.51 -9.82
CA MET A 107 0.49 19.55 -8.72
C MET A 107 0.60 20.95 -8.11
N GLU A 108 0.66 22.00 -8.93
CA GLU A 108 0.70 23.38 -8.45
C GLU A 108 -0.53 23.71 -7.58
N ALA A 109 -1.73 23.33 -8.04
CA ALA A 109 -2.97 23.53 -7.30
C ALA A 109 -3.02 22.71 -6.00
N PHE A 110 -2.58 21.44 -6.03
CA PHE A 110 -2.51 20.61 -4.82
C PHE A 110 -1.45 21.09 -3.82
N ASN A 111 -0.30 21.57 -4.29
CA ASN A 111 0.72 22.17 -3.42
C ASN A 111 0.20 23.47 -2.78
N LYS A 112 -0.50 24.32 -3.55
CA LYS A 112 -1.18 25.51 -2.98
C LYS A 112 -2.16 25.11 -1.88
N CYS A 113 -3.01 24.11 -2.14
CA CYS A 113 -3.95 23.56 -1.17
C CYS A 113 -3.23 23.04 0.10
N LYS A 114 -2.20 22.21 -0.08
CA LYS A 114 -1.37 21.65 1.00
C LYS A 114 -0.76 22.75 1.87
N THR A 115 -0.09 23.73 1.27
CA THR A 115 0.55 24.83 2.00
C THR A 115 -0.45 25.65 2.80
N ILE A 116 -1.67 25.88 2.30
CA ILE A 116 -2.69 26.63 3.05
C ILE A 116 -3.18 25.80 4.23
N TYR A 117 -3.50 24.51 4.05
CA TYR A 117 -3.95 23.65 5.14
C TYR A 117 -2.87 23.41 6.20
N GLU A 118 -1.60 23.28 5.83
CA GLU A 118 -0.48 23.20 6.80
C GLU A 118 -0.35 24.50 7.61
N LYS A 119 -0.52 25.67 6.98
CA LYS A 119 -0.52 26.95 7.69
C LYS A 119 -1.71 27.07 8.65
N LEU A 120 -2.90 26.59 8.25
CA LEU A 120 -4.07 26.54 9.12
C LEU A 120 -3.84 25.58 10.29
N ALA A 121 -3.29 24.38 10.05
CA ALA A 121 -2.97 23.40 11.07
C ALA A 121 -2.03 23.97 12.15
N ASN A 122 -0.98 24.69 11.74
CA ASN A 122 0.00 25.28 12.65
C ASN A 122 -0.52 26.52 13.41
N ALA A 123 -1.61 27.14 12.94
CA ALA A 123 -2.14 28.37 13.53
C ALA A 123 -3.19 28.13 14.63
N PHE A 124 -3.80 26.93 14.68
CA PHE A 124 -4.88 26.60 15.62
C PHE A 124 -4.46 25.50 16.61
N THR A 125 -5.38 25.13 17.50
CA THR A 125 -5.15 24.07 18.50
C THR A 125 -4.90 22.71 17.85
N GLU A 126 -4.20 21.84 18.56
CA GLU A 126 -3.89 20.48 18.09
C GLU A 126 -5.15 19.69 17.68
N GLU A 127 -6.29 19.88 18.39
CA GLU A 127 -7.57 19.26 18.03
C GLU A 127 -8.09 19.69 16.64
N GLN A 128 -7.94 20.97 16.28
CA GLN A 128 -8.36 21.47 14.96
C GLN A 128 -7.31 21.14 13.88
N ALA A 129 -6.04 21.06 14.27
CA ALA A 129 -4.94 20.69 13.38
C ALA A 129 -5.12 19.27 12.82
N VAL A 130 -5.69 18.33 13.59
CA VAL A 130 -5.99 16.96 13.13
C VAL A 130 -6.78 16.95 11.83
N LEU A 131 -7.84 17.78 11.71
CA LEU A 131 -8.68 17.81 10.52
C LEU A 131 -7.90 18.30 9.27
N TYR A 132 -7.09 19.34 9.43
CA TYR A 132 -6.29 19.87 8.32
C TYR A 132 -5.16 18.93 7.92
N ASN A 133 -4.51 18.28 8.89
CA ASN A 133 -3.48 17.28 8.62
C ASN A 133 -4.05 16.06 7.89
N GLN A 134 -5.22 15.56 8.31
CA GLN A 134 -5.94 14.50 7.58
C GLN A 134 -6.22 14.89 6.13
N ARG A 135 -6.61 16.14 5.88
CA ARG A 135 -6.85 16.63 4.52
C ARG A 135 -5.58 16.70 3.67
N VAL A 136 -4.45 17.08 4.27
CA VAL A 136 -3.13 17.09 3.61
C VAL A 136 -2.68 15.66 3.29
N GLU A 137 -2.88 14.72 4.21
CA GLU A 137 -2.59 13.30 4.01
C GLU A 137 -3.44 12.71 2.87
N GLU A 138 -4.72 13.07 2.78
CA GLU A 138 -5.64 12.60 1.73
C GLU A 138 -5.19 13.03 0.32
N ILE A 139 -4.66 14.25 0.15
CA ILE A 139 -4.24 14.76 -1.17
C ILE A 139 -2.80 14.37 -1.53
N SER A 140 -2.00 13.93 -0.56
CA SER A 140 -0.58 13.62 -0.74
C SER A 140 -0.31 12.53 -1.81
N PRO A 141 -1.10 11.44 -1.94
CA PRO A 141 -0.95 10.48 -3.03
C PRO A 141 -1.13 11.11 -4.41
N ASN A 142 -2.05 12.06 -4.57
CA ASN A 142 -2.26 12.74 -5.86
C ASN A 142 -1.05 13.61 -6.24
N ILE A 143 -0.43 14.30 -5.28
CA ILE A 143 0.77 15.11 -5.50
C ILE A 143 1.92 14.24 -5.99
N ARG A 144 2.19 13.12 -5.30
CA ARG A 144 3.27 12.21 -5.71
C ARG A 144 2.99 11.53 -7.05
N TYR A 145 1.72 11.20 -7.32
CA TYR A 145 1.31 10.69 -8.64
C TYR A 145 1.59 11.71 -9.74
N CYS A 146 1.32 12.99 -9.51
CA CYS A 146 1.70 14.04 -10.45
C CYS A 146 3.22 14.13 -10.62
N ALA A 147 4.00 14.03 -9.54
CA ALA A 147 5.47 14.11 -9.58
C ALA A 147 6.08 12.99 -10.43
N TYR A 148 5.58 11.76 -10.23
CA TYR A 148 5.98 10.63 -11.05
C TYR A 148 5.72 10.86 -12.55
N ASN A 149 4.52 11.33 -12.91
CA ASN A 149 4.16 11.56 -14.31
C ASN A 149 4.90 12.75 -14.94
N ILE A 150 5.45 13.67 -14.14
CA ILE A 150 6.30 14.76 -14.62
C ILE A 150 7.74 14.28 -14.87
N GLY A 151 8.16 13.16 -14.27
CA GLY A 151 9.46 12.54 -14.49
C GLY A 151 10.28 12.31 -13.22
N ASP A 152 9.73 12.59 -12.03
CA ASP A 152 10.40 12.30 -10.76
C ASP A 152 10.24 10.81 -10.39
N GLN A 153 11.27 10.02 -10.70
CA GLN A 153 11.30 8.59 -10.39
C GLN A 153 11.34 8.30 -8.88
N SER A 154 11.80 9.26 -8.05
CA SER A 154 11.85 9.08 -6.60
C SER A 154 10.45 9.09 -5.97
N ALA A 155 9.51 9.80 -6.60
CA ALA A 155 8.11 9.85 -6.18
C ALA A 155 7.41 8.48 -6.24
N MET A 156 7.92 7.52 -7.04
CA MET A 156 7.40 6.16 -7.08
C MET A 156 7.68 5.43 -5.75
N ASN A 157 8.92 5.47 -5.27
CA ASN A 157 9.30 4.81 -4.01
C ASN A 157 8.49 5.38 -2.84
N GLU A 158 8.23 6.68 -2.86
CA GLU A 158 7.41 7.33 -1.84
C GLU A 158 5.92 7.03 -1.96
N LEU A 159 5.37 6.92 -3.18
CA LEU A 159 4.00 6.44 -3.42
C LEU A 159 3.82 5.01 -2.89
N MET A 160 4.82 4.16 -3.13
CA MET A 160 4.85 2.79 -2.65
C MET A 160 4.87 2.76 -1.11
N GLN A 161 5.74 3.55 -0.47
CA GLN A 161 5.78 3.68 0.99
C GLN A 161 4.48 4.23 1.59
N MET A 162 3.80 5.19 0.93
CA MET A 162 2.52 5.72 1.42
C MET A 162 1.41 4.67 1.37
N ARG A 163 1.33 3.91 0.28
CA ARG A 163 0.39 2.80 0.16
C ARG A 163 0.59 1.77 1.27
N LEU A 164 1.86 1.49 1.57
CA LEU A 164 2.28 0.53 2.59
C LEU A 164 1.87 0.96 4.02
N ARG A 165 1.82 2.27 4.30
CA ARG A 165 1.39 2.82 5.60
C ARG A 165 -0.13 2.92 5.75
N SER A 166 -0.86 3.25 4.69
CA SER A 166 -2.30 3.55 4.80
C SER A 166 -3.25 2.35 4.64
N GLY A 167 -2.75 1.12 4.46
CA GLY A 167 -3.59 -0.09 4.52
C GLY A 167 -4.77 -0.16 3.53
N GLY A 168 -4.85 0.75 2.55
CA GLY A 168 -5.97 0.85 1.63
C GLY A 168 -6.24 2.29 1.19
N THR A 169 -5.60 2.75 0.12
CA THR A 169 -6.20 3.79 -0.70
C THR A 169 -7.32 3.12 -1.51
N GLU A 170 -8.54 3.05 -0.99
CA GLU A 170 -9.67 2.49 -1.75
C GLU A 170 -9.96 3.31 -3.01
N GLY A 171 -10.15 2.63 -4.14
CA GLY A 171 -10.62 3.21 -5.40
C GLY A 171 -9.61 3.17 -6.57
N LEU A 172 -10.01 3.79 -7.68
CA LEU A 172 -9.32 3.79 -8.97
C LEU A 172 -7.84 4.23 -8.95
N LEU A 173 -7.44 5.01 -7.94
CA LEU A 173 -6.05 5.43 -7.79
C LEU A 173 -5.17 4.26 -7.32
N ALA A 174 -5.68 3.36 -6.47
CA ALA A 174 -4.94 2.15 -6.07
C ALA A 174 -4.73 1.18 -7.23
N GLU A 175 -5.74 0.97 -8.07
CA GLU A 175 -5.61 0.09 -9.24
C GLU A 175 -4.61 0.65 -10.26
N LYS A 176 -4.67 1.96 -10.53
CA LYS A 176 -3.68 2.63 -11.38
C LYS A 176 -2.29 2.59 -10.77
N LEU A 177 -2.19 2.75 -9.45
CA LEU A 177 -0.93 2.67 -8.73
C LEU A 177 -0.33 1.26 -8.79
N GLU A 178 -1.16 0.21 -8.67
CA GLU A 178 -0.73 -1.18 -8.81
C GLU A 178 -0.23 -1.51 -10.21
N ALA A 179 -0.95 -1.07 -11.23
CA ALA A 179 -0.52 -1.23 -12.61
C ALA A 179 0.83 -0.54 -12.87
N LEU A 180 1.04 0.65 -12.29
CA LEU A 180 2.29 1.40 -12.40
C LEU A 180 3.44 0.76 -11.61
N ILE A 181 3.18 0.24 -10.41
CA ILE A 181 4.19 -0.50 -9.63
C ILE A 181 4.61 -1.74 -10.40
N THR A 182 3.65 -2.50 -10.92
CA THR A 182 3.91 -3.70 -11.74
C THR A 182 4.72 -3.34 -12.99
N GLN A 183 4.36 -2.27 -13.69
CA GLN A 183 5.08 -1.79 -14.87
C GLN A 183 6.51 -1.32 -14.53
N THR A 184 6.69 -0.65 -13.40
CA THR A 184 8.00 -0.16 -12.94
C THR A 184 8.90 -1.33 -12.54
N ARG A 185 8.36 -2.30 -11.79
CA ARG A 185 9.06 -3.55 -11.45
C ARG A 185 9.44 -4.34 -12.71
N ALA A 186 8.57 -4.40 -13.72
CA ALA A 186 8.89 -5.03 -15.00
C ALA A 186 10.02 -4.32 -15.76
N LYS A 187 10.05 -2.98 -15.74
CA LYS A 187 11.16 -2.21 -16.35
C LYS A 187 12.48 -2.40 -15.62
N GLN A 188 12.48 -2.41 -14.28
CA GLN A 188 13.68 -2.66 -13.48
C GLN A 188 14.15 -4.12 -13.56
N ALA A 189 13.21 -5.06 -13.70
CA ALA A 189 13.52 -6.47 -13.94
C ALA A 189 14.27 -6.69 -15.25
N ALA A 190 14.07 -5.82 -16.27
CA ALA A 190 14.84 -5.90 -17.51
C ALA A 190 16.34 -5.59 -17.32
N THR A 191 16.70 -4.82 -16.29
CA THR A 191 18.10 -4.46 -15.96
C THR A 191 18.74 -5.38 -14.92
N MET A 192 17.95 -6.03 -14.07
CA MET A 192 18.47 -7.02 -13.11
C MET A 192 18.78 -8.32 -13.84
N SER A 193 20.03 -8.78 -13.85
CA SER A 193 20.43 -10.05 -14.49
C SER A 193 20.91 -11.13 -13.52
N GLU A 194 21.22 -10.76 -12.28
CA GLU A 194 21.83 -11.64 -11.29
C GLU A 194 21.36 -11.32 -9.88
N VAL A 195 21.47 -12.31 -8.99
CA VAL A 195 21.23 -12.17 -7.56
C VAL A 195 22.36 -12.84 -6.78
N GLU A 196 22.83 -12.17 -5.73
CA GLU A 196 23.81 -12.73 -4.80
C GLU A 196 23.09 -13.28 -3.56
N TRP A 197 23.34 -14.54 -3.23
CA TRP A 197 22.85 -15.15 -2.00
C TRP A 197 23.95 -16.00 -1.37
N ARG A 198 24.22 -15.77 -0.07
CA ARG A 198 25.26 -16.43 0.73
C ARG A 198 26.63 -16.53 0.03
N GLY A 199 27.04 -15.45 -0.63
CA GLY A 199 28.34 -15.34 -1.32
C GLY A 199 28.41 -16.04 -2.68
N ARG A 200 27.27 -16.52 -3.23
CA ARG A 200 27.18 -17.04 -4.60
C ARG A 200 26.26 -16.15 -5.44
N THR A 201 26.81 -15.64 -6.54
CA THR A 201 26.04 -14.90 -7.55
C THR A 201 25.45 -15.86 -8.57
N VAL A 202 24.14 -15.76 -8.80
CA VAL A 202 23.40 -16.61 -9.72
C VAL A 202 22.65 -15.76 -10.75
N PRO A 203 22.81 -16.04 -12.05
CA PRO A 203 22.08 -15.33 -13.08
C PRO A 203 20.59 -15.69 -13.04
N VAL A 204 19.72 -14.69 -13.07
CA VAL A 204 18.26 -14.85 -13.02
C VAL A 204 17.69 -14.57 -14.41
N LYS A 205 17.47 -15.64 -15.19
CA LYS A 205 16.92 -15.50 -16.55
C LYS A 205 15.40 -15.29 -16.56
N ILE A 206 14.70 -15.78 -15.55
CA ILE A 206 13.23 -15.80 -15.49
C ILE A 206 12.68 -14.45 -15.03
N ASP A 207 11.92 -13.76 -15.87
CA ASP A 207 11.37 -12.42 -15.59
C ASP A 207 10.51 -12.40 -14.32
N LYS A 208 9.67 -13.42 -14.11
CA LYS A 208 8.82 -13.54 -12.90
C LYS A 208 9.65 -13.55 -11.61
N VAL A 209 10.81 -14.22 -11.63
CA VAL A 209 11.70 -14.31 -10.47
C VAL A 209 12.39 -12.96 -10.23
N ARG A 210 12.80 -12.26 -11.30
CA ARG A 210 13.39 -10.91 -11.20
C ARG A 210 12.42 -9.91 -10.59
N ILE A 211 11.17 -9.89 -11.06
CA ILE A 211 10.11 -9.04 -10.51
C ILE A 211 9.89 -9.32 -9.02
N PHE A 212 9.81 -10.60 -8.64
CA PHE A 212 9.63 -11.00 -7.25
C PHE A 212 10.81 -10.56 -6.35
N LEU A 213 12.05 -10.82 -6.78
CA LEU A 213 13.25 -10.49 -5.99
C LEU A 213 13.43 -8.97 -5.81
N LEU A 214 13.12 -8.17 -6.84
CA LEU A 214 13.13 -6.71 -6.72
C LEU A 214 12.11 -6.21 -5.70
N GLY A 215 10.92 -6.80 -5.68
CA GLY A 215 9.86 -6.44 -4.72
C GLY A 215 10.06 -6.99 -3.31
N LEU A 216 11.02 -7.90 -3.09
CA LEU A 216 11.18 -8.61 -1.82
C LEU A 216 11.52 -7.65 -0.67
N ALA A 217 12.48 -6.74 -0.87
CA ALA A 217 12.89 -5.81 0.17
C ALA A 217 11.76 -4.85 0.58
N ASP A 218 10.99 -4.36 -0.40
CA ASP A 218 9.83 -3.50 -0.14
C ASP A 218 8.74 -4.24 0.61
N ASN A 219 8.46 -5.49 0.22
CA ASN A 219 7.48 -6.34 0.90
C ASN A 219 7.94 -6.71 2.32
N GLU A 220 9.23 -6.93 2.57
CA GLU A 220 9.75 -7.16 3.92
C GLU A 220 9.65 -5.90 4.80
N ALA A 221 9.94 -4.72 4.23
CA ALA A 221 9.74 -3.43 4.91
C ALA A 221 8.26 -3.18 5.22
N ALA A 222 7.35 -3.55 4.30
CA ALA A 222 5.90 -3.49 4.48
C ALA A 222 5.45 -4.23 5.74
N ILE A 223 5.90 -5.49 5.86
CA ILE A 223 5.54 -6.39 6.95
C ILE A 223 6.08 -5.87 8.28
N ALA A 224 7.26 -5.24 8.26
CA ALA A 224 7.88 -4.66 9.47
C ALA A 224 7.17 -3.38 9.94
N GLN A 225 6.62 -2.58 9.01
CA GLN A 225 5.94 -1.31 9.32
C GLN A 225 4.44 -1.48 9.62
N ALA A 226 3.85 -2.64 9.31
CA ALA A 226 2.43 -2.89 9.55
C ALA A 226 2.10 -2.92 11.05
N GLU A 227 1.27 -1.96 11.50
CA GLU A 227 0.83 -1.86 12.90
C GLU A 227 -0.35 -2.79 13.22
N ASN A 228 -1.22 -3.04 12.23
CA ASN A 228 -2.41 -3.88 12.40
C ASN A 228 -2.10 -5.35 12.04
N GLU A 229 -2.39 -6.27 12.95
CA GLU A 229 -2.17 -7.72 12.79
C GLU A 229 -2.88 -8.28 11.54
N GLU A 230 -4.10 -7.81 11.22
CA GLU A 230 -4.84 -8.27 10.04
C GLU A 230 -4.16 -7.82 8.73
N THR A 231 -3.66 -6.58 8.70
CA THR A 231 -2.89 -6.08 7.54
C THR A 231 -1.58 -6.83 7.37
N LYS A 232 -0.90 -7.14 8.49
CA LYS A 232 0.34 -7.90 8.50
C LYS A 232 0.14 -9.32 8.00
N GLU A 233 -0.96 -9.97 8.39
CA GLU A 233 -1.32 -11.31 7.89
C GLU A 233 -1.58 -11.29 6.37
N ARG A 234 -2.37 -10.33 5.87
CA ARG A 234 -2.60 -10.18 4.42
C ARG A 234 -1.30 -9.96 3.64
N LEU A 235 -0.37 -9.16 4.16
CA LEU A 235 0.94 -8.94 3.54
C LEU A 235 1.79 -10.22 3.49
N PHE A 236 1.81 -11.00 4.58
CA PHE A 236 2.48 -12.31 4.58
C PHE A 236 1.87 -13.27 3.54
N GLU A 237 0.55 -13.33 3.44
CA GLU A 237 -0.13 -14.21 2.48
C GLU A 237 0.15 -13.81 1.02
N SER A 238 0.13 -12.51 0.72
CA SER A 238 0.50 -11.98 -0.60
C SER A 238 1.93 -12.36 -0.97
N LEU A 239 2.89 -12.09 -0.06
CA LEU A 239 4.30 -12.39 -0.30
C LEU A 239 4.54 -13.90 -0.50
N LEU A 240 3.87 -14.75 0.30
CA LEU A 240 3.94 -16.20 0.14
C LEU A 240 3.34 -16.68 -1.19
N SER A 241 2.27 -16.02 -1.67
CA SER A 241 1.67 -16.33 -2.96
C SER A 241 2.59 -15.99 -4.12
N GLU A 242 3.12 -14.76 -4.15
CA GLU A 242 4.09 -14.32 -5.17
C GLU A 242 5.33 -15.22 -5.19
N CYS A 243 5.81 -15.64 -4.00
CA CYS A 243 6.94 -16.55 -3.89
C CYS A 243 6.63 -17.95 -4.44
N ARG A 244 5.41 -18.48 -4.23
CA ARG A 244 4.99 -19.77 -4.83
C ARG A 244 4.96 -19.68 -6.35
N ASP A 245 4.47 -18.57 -6.90
CA ASP A 245 4.42 -18.37 -8.35
C ASP A 245 5.83 -18.26 -8.95
N ALA A 246 6.76 -17.59 -8.27
CA ALA A 246 8.16 -17.53 -8.66
C ALA A 246 8.85 -18.92 -8.60
N ILE A 247 8.61 -19.70 -7.54
CA ILE A 247 9.11 -21.08 -7.42
C ILE A 247 8.57 -21.97 -8.54
N GLN A 248 7.29 -21.82 -8.87
CA GLN A 248 6.65 -22.59 -9.95
C GLN A 248 7.30 -22.27 -11.29
N ALA A 249 7.59 -21.00 -11.58
CA ALA A 249 8.30 -20.60 -12.80
C ALA A 249 9.71 -21.22 -12.88
N VAL A 250 10.47 -21.23 -11.76
CA VAL A 250 11.79 -21.91 -11.73
C VAL A 250 11.66 -23.42 -11.94
N ARG A 251 10.63 -24.06 -11.36
CA ARG A 251 10.41 -25.51 -11.49
C ARG A 251 10.10 -25.93 -12.94
N GLU A 252 9.43 -25.08 -13.70
CA GLU A 252 9.13 -25.34 -15.12
C GLU A 252 10.43 -25.39 -15.95
N ASP A 253 11.38 -24.50 -15.66
CA ASP A 253 12.69 -24.46 -16.32
C ASP A 253 13.68 -25.50 -15.74
N LEU A 254 13.46 -26.00 -14.54
CA LEU A 254 14.29 -27.03 -13.91
C LEU A 254 14.10 -28.42 -14.53
N LYS A 255 12.87 -28.75 -14.98
CA LYS A 255 12.54 -30.03 -15.63
C LYS A 255 13.37 -30.33 -16.90
N PRO A 256 13.59 -29.40 -17.84
CA PRO A 256 14.46 -29.64 -19.00
C PRO A 256 15.95 -29.73 -18.64
N ASP A 257 16.43 -28.96 -17.65
CA ASP A 257 17.85 -28.98 -17.21
C ASP A 257 18.24 -30.33 -16.60
N GLN A 258 17.34 -30.97 -15.84
CA GLN A 258 17.54 -32.32 -15.29
C GLN A 258 17.68 -33.38 -16.40
N LYS A 259 16.83 -33.33 -17.43
CA LYS A 259 16.89 -34.27 -18.57
C LYS A 259 18.13 -34.11 -19.44
N GLN A 260 18.63 -32.88 -19.59
CA GLN A 260 19.87 -32.63 -20.34
C GLN A 260 21.12 -33.12 -19.60
N ARG A 261 21.14 -33.05 -18.27
CA ARG A 261 22.24 -33.58 -17.44
C ARG A 261 22.25 -35.11 -17.37
N GLU A 262 21.09 -35.77 -17.36
CA GLU A 262 21.03 -37.24 -17.43
C GLU A 262 21.66 -37.80 -18.72
N HIS A 263 21.66 -37.01 -19.80
CA HIS A 263 22.34 -37.35 -21.06
C HIS A 263 23.82 -36.95 -21.12
N SER A 264 24.31 -36.12 -20.19
CA SER A 264 25.67 -35.58 -20.18
C SER A 264 26.47 -36.26 -19.08
N LEU A 265 27.27 -37.27 -19.43
CA LEU A 265 28.11 -38.08 -18.51
C LEU A 265 29.29 -37.33 -17.87
N GLU A 266 29.31 -35.99 -17.91
CA GLU A 266 30.36 -35.20 -17.27
C GLU A 266 29.94 -34.81 -15.86
N ASN A 267 30.46 -35.61 -14.92
CA ASN A 267 30.44 -35.42 -13.48
C ASN A 267 31.24 -34.15 -13.11
N ASP A 268 30.67 -32.96 -13.33
CA ASP A 268 31.27 -31.73 -12.83
C ASP A 268 30.89 -31.52 -11.34
N SER A 269 31.78 -32.04 -10.49
CA SER A 269 32.12 -31.58 -9.14
C SER A 269 30.99 -31.09 -8.22
N GLY A 270 30.17 -31.98 -7.63
CA GLY A 270 29.49 -31.77 -6.31
C GLY A 270 28.64 -30.50 -6.09
N LYS A 271 28.52 -29.61 -7.06
CA LYS A 271 28.02 -28.24 -6.94
C LYS A 271 26.68 -28.16 -7.63
N VAL A 272 25.68 -27.80 -6.85
CA VAL A 272 24.31 -27.63 -7.31
C VAL A 272 24.24 -26.63 -8.47
N SER A 273 23.42 -26.95 -9.49
CA SER A 273 23.23 -26.11 -10.67
C SER A 273 22.76 -24.70 -10.30
N ASN A 274 23.05 -23.71 -11.15
CA ASN A 274 22.60 -22.34 -10.90
C ASN A 274 21.07 -22.25 -10.76
N ILE A 275 20.32 -22.99 -11.59
CA ILE A 275 18.85 -23.03 -11.51
C ILE A 275 18.34 -23.76 -10.26
N GLN A 276 19.00 -24.85 -9.84
CA GLN A 276 18.67 -25.55 -8.60
C GLN A 276 19.03 -24.72 -7.37
N TYR A 277 20.12 -23.95 -7.42
CA TYR A 277 20.50 -23.02 -6.35
C TYR A 277 19.52 -21.84 -6.25
N LEU A 278 19.06 -21.32 -7.39
CA LEU A 278 17.98 -20.32 -7.43
C LEU A 278 16.68 -20.88 -6.86
N HIS A 279 16.34 -22.14 -7.16
CA HIS A 279 15.21 -22.84 -6.56
C HIS A 279 15.36 -22.97 -5.04
N SER A 280 16.55 -23.35 -4.55
CA SER A 280 16.87 -23.40 -3.13
C SER A 280 16.74 -22.02 -2.46
N TYR A 281 17.17 -20.95 -3.12
CA TYR A 281 17.04 -19.58 -2.63
C TYR A 281 15.59 -19.14 -2.47
N LEU A 282 14.76 -19.34 -3.50
CA LEU A 282 13.34 -19.00 -3.43
C LEU A 282 12.62 -19.87 -2.38
N THR A 283 13.00 -21.14 -2.25
CA THR A 283 12.46 -22.03 -1.22
C THR A 283 12.87 -21.57 0.18
N TYR A 284 14.11 -21.10 0.36
CA TYR A 284 14.57 -20.47 1.59
C TYR A 284 13.74 -19.23 1.94
N ILE A 285 13.47 -18.34 0.97
CA ILE A 285 12.62 -17.16 1.18
C ILE A 285 11.22 -17.58 1.62
N LYS A 286 10.59 -18.52 0.90
CA LYS A 286 9.26 -19.05 1.25
C LYS A 286 9.19 -19.58 2.67
N LEU A 287 10.13 -20.45 3.05
CA LEU A 287 10.16 -21.08 4.37
C LEU A 287 10.48 -20.06 5.48
N SER A 288 11.41 -19.15 5.24
CA SER A 288 11.75 -18.07 6.18
C SER A 288 10.55 -17.13 6.41
N THR A 289 9.83 -16.75 5.35
CA THR A 289 8.61 -15.95 5.43
C THR A 289 7.50 -16.70 6.17
N ALA A 290 7.33 -18.00 5.93
CA ALA A 290 6.35 -18.81 6.65
C ALA A 290 6.67 -18.92 8.15
N ILE A 291 7.95 -19.04 8.52
CA ILE A 291 8.40 -19.00 9.92
C ILE A 291 8.07 -17.64 10.55
N LYS A 292 8.43 -16.53 9.89
CA LYS A 292 8.11 -15.17 10.36
C LYS A 292 6.59 -14.96 10.54
N ARG A 293 5.75 -15.44 9.61
CA ARG A 293 4.28 -15.38 9.73
C ARG A 293 3.80 -16.15 10.95
N ASN A 294 4.22 -17.41 11.10
CA ASN A 294 3.80 -18.26 12.21
C ASN A 294 4.27 -17.73 13.55
N GLU A 295 5.46 -17.12 13.61
CA GLU A 295 5.95 -16.44 14.80
C GLU A 295 5.10 -15.23 15.16
N SER A 296 4.75 -14.38 14.17
CA SER A 296 3.85 -13.24 14.40
C SER A 296 2.49 -13.73 14.93
N MET A 297 1.91 -14.76 14.31
CA MET A 297 0.64 -15.33 14.74
C MET A 297 0.73 -15.95 16.14
N ALA A 298 1.82 -16.64 16.46
CA ALA A 298 2.08 -17.18 17.79
C ALA A 298 2.16 -16.07 18.86
N GLN A 299 2.81 -14.95 18.55
CA GLN A 299 2.85 -13.78 19.45
C GLN A 299 1.46 -13.17 19.66
N SER A 300 0.66 -13.03 18.61
CA SER A 300 -0.72 -12.50 18.72
C SER A 300 -1.62 -13.45 19.53
N LEU A 301 -1.55 -14.77 19.30
CA LEU A 301 -2.26 -15.76 20.12
C LEU A 301 -1.81 -15.73 21.59
N GLN A 302 -0.51 -15.60 21.84
CA GLN A 302 0.02 -15.52 23.20
C GLN A 302 -0.49 -14.27 23.93
N LYS A 303 -0.54 -13.12 23.26
CA LYS A 303 -1.14 -11.89 23.83
C LYS A 303 -2.63 -12.08 24.13
N ALA A 304 -3.38 -12.71 23.24
CA ALA A 304 -4.80 -13.00 23.46
C ALA A 304 -5.02 -13.92 24.67
N LEU A 305 -4.22 -14.98 24.81
CA LEU A 305 -4.27 -15.90 25.96
C LEU A 305 -3.95 -15.18 27.29
N LEU A 306 -2.99 -14.25 27.29
CA LEU A 306 -2.63 -13.47 28.48
C LEU A 306 -3.68 -12.42 28.86
N GLN A 307 -4.35 -11.80 27.88
CA GLN A 307 -5.44 -10.86 28.13
C GLN A 307 -6.69 -11.58 28.64
N GLN A 308 -6.93 -12.82 28.21
CA GLN A 308 -8.05 -13.63 28.68
C GLN A 308 -7.95 -14.02 30.17
N GLN A 309 -6.74 -14.15 30.73
CA GLN A 309 -6.57 -14.30 32.18
C GLN A 309 -7.09 -13.09 33.00
N ARG A 310 -7.45 -11.98 32.34
CA ARG A 310 -7.92 -10.74 32.97
C ARG A 310 -9.39 -10.39 32.69
N SER A 311 -10.12 -11.10 31.83
CA SER A 311 -11.52 -10.78 31.50
C SER A 311 -12.31 -12.03 31.10
N GLU A 312 -13.36 -12.36 31.86
CA GLU A 312 -14.22 -13.55 31.68
C GLU A 312 -15.44 -13.35 30.76
N GLU A 313 -15.45 -12.35 29.88
CA GLU A 313 -16.58 -12.13 28.96
C GLU A 313 -16.13 -12.19 27.49
N ASP A 314 -16.64 -13.20 26.78
CA ASP A 314 -17.58 -13.06 25.65
C ASP A 314 -17.37 -14.17 24.59
N GLY A 315 -18.48 -14.62 23.98
CA GLY A 315 -18.66 -15.87 23.22
C GLY A 315 -17.93 -16.03 21.88
N LYS A 316 -16.68 -15.57 21.74
CA LYS A 316 -15.81 -15.87 20.58
C LYS A 316 -15.06 -17.19 20.80
N ARG A 317 -14.76 -17.90 19.70
CA ARG A 317 -13.99 -19.16 19.70
C ARG A 317 -12.68 -18.97 20.45
N MET A 318 -12.61 -19.58 21.63
CA MET A 318 -11.51 -19.35 22.57
C MET A 318 -10.20 -19.88 21.97
N PRO A 319 -9.13 -19.05 21.89
CA PRO A 319 -7.81 -19.54 21.48
C PRO A 319 -7.33 -20.55 22.51
N ARG A 320 -6.88 -21.73 22.07
CA ARG A 320 -6.39 -22.77 22.99
C ARG A 320 -4.86 -22.78 23.02
N PRO A 321 -4.25 -23.09 24.16
CA PRO A 321 -2.79 -23.31 24.24
C PRO A 321 -2.26 -24.36 23.24
N GLN A 322 -3.10 -25.33 22.87
CA GLN A 322 -2.81 -26.34 21.83
C GLN A 322 -2.61 -25.71 20.45
N ASP A 323 -3.34 -24.64 20.13
CA ASP A 323 -3.21 -23.95 18.84
C ASP A 323 -1.84 -23.27 18.74
N LEU A 324 -1.29 -22.79 19.86
CA LEU A 324 0.06 -22.23 19.94
C LEU A 324 1.15 -23.30 19.73
N ILE A 325 1.00 -24.48 20.35
CA ILE A 325 1.91 -25.61 20.11
C ILE A 325 1.94 -25.99 18.64
N ARG A 326 0.76 -26.04 17.99
CA ARG A 326 0.65 -26.35 16.56
C ARG A 326 1.47 -25.38 15.70
N LEU A 327 1.53 -24.10 16.06
CA LEU A 327 2.34 -23.11 15.33
C LEU A 327 3.84 -23.37 15.48
N TYR A 328 4.29 -23.69 16.68
CA TYR A 328 5.69 -24.07 16.88
C TYR A 328 6.05 -25.40 16.20
N ASP A 329 5.12 -26.36 16.12
CA ASP A 329 5.31 -27.59 15.35
C ASP A 329 5.50 -27.28 13.85
N ILE A 330 4.68 -26.39 13.28
CA ILE A 330 4.82 -25.96 11.88
C ILE A 330 6.14 -25.21 11.67
N ILE A 331 6.56 -24.34 12.61
CA ILE A 331 7.86 -23.66 12.54
C ILE A 331 9.01 -24.67 12.53
N LEU A 332 8.95 -25.68 13.41
CA LEU A 332 9.97 -26.73 13.48
C LEU A 332 10.01 -27.58 12.21
N GLN A 333 8.85 -27.89 11.62
CA GLN A 333 8.78 -28.58 10.33
C GLN A 333 9.45 -27.75 9.22
N ASN A 334 9.15 -26.45 9.13
CA ASN A 334 9.78 -25.55 8.16
C ASN A 334 11.30 -25.45 8.36
N LEU A 335 11.79 -25.49 9.60
CA LEU A 335 13.23 -25.49 9.90
C LEU A 335 13.91 -26.79 9.47
N VAL A 336 13.23 -27.94 9.59
CA VAL A 336 13.73 -29.22 9.06
C VAL A 336 13.81 -29.17 7.54
N GLU A 337 12.80 -28.64 6.86
CA GLU A 337 12.84 -28.44 5.40
C GLU A 337 13.99 -27.51 4.99
N LEU A 338 14.30 -26.46 5.77
CA LEU A 338 15.44 -25.58 5.52
C LEU A 338 16.80 -26.31 5.57
N THR A 339 16.97 -27.30 6.46
CA THR A 339 18.23 -28.07 6.52
C THR A 339 18.45 -28.97 5.30
N GLN A 340 17.38 -29.27 4.56
CA GLN A 340 17.40 -30.19 3.41
C GLN A 340 17.54 -29.46 2.06
N LEU A 341 17.79 -28.14 2.08
CA LEU A 341 17.94 -27.36 0.85
C LEU A 341 19.21 -27.74 0.08
N PRO A 342 19.10 -28.14 -1.20
CA PRO A 342 20.26 -28.48 -2.02
C PRO A 342 21.22 -27.30 -2.19
N GLY A 343 22.51 -27.56 -2.01
CA GLY A 343 23.59 -26.59 -2.24
C GLY A 343 23.95 -25.76 -1.02
N LEU A 344 23.41 -26.13 0.15
CA LEU A 344 23.69 -25.54 1.46
C LEU A 344 24.22 -26.58 2.46
N GLU A 345 24.57 -27.78 2.01
CA GLU A 345 25.11 -28.85 2.86
C GLU A 345 26.47 -28.44 3.46
N GLU A 346 27.29 -27.73 2.67
CA GLU A 346 28.65 -27.30 3.08
C GLU A 346 28.68 -25.94 3.81
N ASP A 347 27.59 -25.18 3.80
CA ASP A 347 27.50 -23.89 4.51
C ASP A 347 27.34 -24.11 6.02
N LYS A 348 28.48 -24.23 6.71
CA LYS A 348 28.54 -24.39 8.16
C LYS A 348 27.86 -23.26 8.93
N ASN A 349 27.84 -22.04 8.39
CA ASN A 349 27.21 -20.90 9.07
C ASN A 349 25.69 -21.03 8.99
N PHE A 350 25.16 -21.41 7.81
CA PHE A 350 23.74 -21.70 7.64
C PHE A 350 23.27 -22.84 8.55
N GLN A 351 23.99 -23.97 8.56
CA GLN A 351 23.62 -25.12 9.39
C GLN A 351 23.62 -24.77 10.88
N LYS A 352 24.60 -23.97 11.34
CA LYS A 352 24.63 -23.45 12.72
C LYS A 352 23.45 -22.52 13.01
N GLU A 353 23.13 -21.60 12.11
CA GLU A 353 22.01 -20.66 12.25
C GLU A 353 20.67 -21.40 12.40
N ILE A 354 20.38 -22.36 11.50
CA ILE A 354 19.16 -23.16 11.55
C ILE A 354 19.14 -24.08 12.77
N GLY A 355 20.29 -24.65 13.15
CA GLY A 355 20.43 -25.45 14.37
C GLY A 355 20.10 -24.65 15.63
N MET A 356 20.62 -23.42 15.76
CA MET A 356 20.31 -22.53 16.88
C MET A 356 18.82 -22.16 16.92
N LYS A 357 18.24 -21.75 15.78
CA LYS A 357 16.80 -21.47 15.67
C LYS A 357 15.95 -22.68 16.10
N THR A 358 16.31 -23.88 15.64
CA THR A 358 15.64 -25.12 16.00
C THR A 358 15.65 -25.37 17.50
N LEU A 359 16.78 -25.15 18.18
CA LEU A 359 16.88 -25.27 19.63
C LEU A 359 15.98 -24.26 20.36
N VAL A 360 15.98 -23.00 19.91
CA VAL A 360 15.15 -21.93 20.49
C VAL A 360 13.66 -22.27 20.37
N TYR A 361 13.17 -22.64 19.19
CA TYR A 361 11.75 -22.97 19.00
C TYR A 361 11.35 -24.28 19.69
N LYS A 362 12.26 -25.26 19.82
CA LYS A 362 12.04 -26.44 20.67
C LYS A 362 11.88 -26.04 22.14
N ALA A 363 12.72 -25.12 22.65
CA ALA A 363 12.63 -24.64 24.02
C ALA A 363 11.30 -23.91 24.27
N TYR A 364 10.88 -23.03 23.35
CA TYR A 364 9.57 -22.36 23.45
C TYR A 364 8.41 -23.35 23.47
N ARG A 365 8.40 -24.32 22.55
CA ARG A 365 7.40 -25.39 22.52
C ARG A 365 7.35 -26.18 23.83
N SER A 366 8.50 -26.60 24.36
CA SER A 366 8.59 -27.35 25.62
C SER A 366 8.10 -26.54 26.82
N CYS A 367 8.44 -25.25 26.88
CA CYS A 367 7.94 -24.36 27.93
C CYS A 367 6.41 -24.24 27.88
N LEU A 368 5.83 -24.15 26.67
CA LEU A 368 4.38 -24.10 26.50
C LEU A 368 3.69 -25.41 26.88
N MET A 369 4.25 -26.55 26.49
CA MET A 369 3.72 -27.87 26.89
C MET A 369 3.74 -28.05 28.41
N SER A 370 4.74 -27.53 29.12
CA SER A 370 4.80 -27.62 30.59
C SER A 370 3.77 -26.74 31.33
N ARG A 371 3.10 -25.82 30.63
CA ARG A 371 2.12 -24.88 31.20
C ARG A 371 0.67 -25.29 30.90
N ILE A 372 0.47 -26.34 30.12
CA ILE A 372 -0.83 -26.97 29.81
C ILE A 372 -0.96 -28.19 30.73
#